data_AF-A0A955RHL7-F1
#
_entry.id   AF-A0A955RHL7-F1
#
_cell.length_a   1.000
_cell.length_b   1.000
_cell.length_c   1.000
_cell.angle_alpha   90.00
_cell.angle_beta   90.00
_cell.angle_gamma   90.00
#
_symmetry.space_group_name_H-M   'P 1'
#
loop_
_entity.id
_entity.type
_entity.pdbx_description
1 polymer ?
#
loop_
_entity_poly.entity_id
_entity_poly.type
_entity_poly.pdbx_seq_one_letter_code
_entity_poly.pdbx_strand_id
1 'polypeptide(L)'
;MQELKFEDIPVMDFGNEYTIAGILFKGHNNEPLIVTLPQENIQLQPRLVPVTLDEWNELMQQLDYNNVEGIRGEQKVILRKSQRNVDSKISWTVFKRDNYACRYCGIDHVPLTVDHIITWETGGTTSVENLLTSCKQCNRTRGNLSYDKWLQTDYYKEKSKFLSADVIINNKRILEKLDSMLTTVNVRRR
;
A
#
# COMPACT_ATOMS: atom_id res chain seq x y z
N MET A 1 -37.87 0.59 6.35
CA MET A 1 -36.62 -0.12 5.98
C MET A 1 -35.51 0.89 6.10
N GLN A 2 -34.51 0.65 6.95
CA GLN A 2 -33.49 1.65 7.26
C GLN A 2 -32.51 1.76 6.08
N GLU A 3 -32.31 2.99 5.62
CA GLU A 3 -31.39 3.34 4.54
C GLU A 3 -29.96 3.08 5.04
N LEU A 4 -29.16 2.36 4.24
CA LEU A 4 -27.88 1.81 4.69
C LEU A 4 -26.77 2.68 4.12
N LYS A 5 -26.39 3.70 4.89
CA LYS A 5 -25.38 4.69 4.53
C LYS A 5 -23.99 4.10 4.63
N PHE A 6 -23.21 4.15 3.55
CA PHE A 6 -21.85 3.61 3.52
C PHE A 6 -20.85 4.44 4.36
N GLU A 7 -21.16 5.71 4.61
CA GLU A 7 -20.49 6.57 5.61
C GLU A 7 -20.61 6.02 7.05
N ASP A 8 -21.74 5.39 7.37
CA ASP A 8 -22.06 4.85 8.70
C ASP A 8 -21.66 3.37 8.84
N ILE A 9 -21.08 2.74 7.81
CA ILE A 9 -20.48 1.40 7.91
C ILE A 9 -19.07 1.57 8.51
N PRO A 10 -18.84 1.21 9.79
CA PRO A 10 -17.52 1.30 10.35
C PRO A 10 -16.78 0.06 9.86
N VAL A 11 -16.06 0.19 8.73
CA VAL A 11 -15.31 -0.93 8.14
C VAL A 11 -14.29 -1.52 9.13
N MET A 12 -13.87 -0.73 10.13
CA MET A 12 -12.99 -1.14 11.23
C MET A 12 -13.71 -1.92 12.36
N ASP A 13 -15.04 -1.86 12.46
CA ASP A 13 -15.84 -2.52 13.51
C ASP A 13 -16.29 -3.95 13.14
N PHE A 14 -16.07 -4.40 11.90
CA PHE A 14 -16.33 -5.80 11.50
C PHE A 14 -15.38 -6.82 12.18
N GLY A 15 -14.45 -6.36 13.01
CA GLY A 15 -13.49 -7.20 13.69
C GLY A 15 -12.40 -7.74 12.76
N ASN A 16 -11.69 -8.77 13.22
CA ASN A 16 -10.50 -9.29 12.54
C ASN A 16 -10.80 -10.47 11.59
N GLU A 17 -12.00 -11.05 11.69
CA GLU A 17 -12.43 -12.18 10.85
C GLU A 17 -13.30 -11.70 9.69
N TYR A 18 -12.85 -12.02 8.47
CA TYR A 18 -13.61 -11.81 7.25
C TYR A 18 -13.53 -13.11 6.45
N THR A 19 -14.66 -13.76 6.22
CA THR A 19 -14.74 -15.02 5.47
C THR A 19 -15.14 -14.75 4.02
N ILE A 20 -14.26 -15.07 3.08
CA ILE A 20 -14.57 -15.00 1.64
C ILE A 20 -15.45 -16.19 1.30
N ALA A 21 -16.78 -16.00 1.37
CA ALA A 21 -17.74 -17.08 1.20
C ALA A 21 -17.81 -17.65 -0.22
N GLY A 22 -17.38 -16.90 -1.24
CA GLY A 22 -17.41 -17.34 -2.63
C GLY A 22 -17.05 -16.25 -3.65
N ILE A 23 -17.14 -16.60 -4.94
CA ILE A 23 -16.93 -15.70 -6.07
C ILE A 23 -18.27 -15.36 -6.71
N LEU A 24 -18.53 -14.07 -6.92
CA LEU A 24 -19.72 -13.58 -7.62
C LEU A 24 -19.50 -13.62 -9.14
N PHE A 25 -20.36 -14.34 -9.86
CA PHE A 25 -20.41 -14.41 -11.32
C PHE A 25 -21.72 -13.88 -11.87
N LYS A 26 -21.67 -13.40 -13.11
CA LYS A 26 -22.84 -13.05 -13.91
C LYS A 26 -23.37 -14.31 -14.60
N GLY A 27 -24.53 -14.80 -14.17
CA GLY A 27 -25.20 -15.95 -14.77
C GLY A 27 -25.82 -15.66 -16.14
N HIS A 28 -26.26 -16.73 -16.82
CA HIS A 28 -26.78 -16.66 -18.20
C HIS A 28 -27.99 -15.72 -18.35
N ASN A 29 -28.79 -15.55 -17.28
CA ASN A 29 -30.01 -14.72 -17.26
C ASN A 29 -29.83 -13.39 -16.52
N ASN A 30 -28.62 -12.82 -16.49
CA ASN A 30 -28.26 -11.65 -15.65
C ASN A 30 -28.32 -11.92 -14.12
N GLU A 31 -28.74 -13.11 -13.69
CA GLU A 31 -28.81 -13.50 -12.27
C GLU A 31 -27.41 -13.61 -11.63
N PRO A 32 -27.21 -13.07 -10.42
CA PRO A 32 -25.95 -13.22 -9.69
C PRO A 32 -25.79 -14.66 -9.17
N LEU A 33 -24.72 -15.32 -9.58
CA LEU A 33 -24.33 -16.64 -9.06
C LEU A 33 -23.18 -16.46 -8.06
N ILE A 34 -23.37 -16.90 -6.82
CA ILE A 34 -22.27 -17.01 -5.85
C ILE A 34 -21.77 -18.46 -5.86
N VAL A 35 -20.53 -18.65 -6.30
CA VAL A 35 -19.87 -19.96 -6.26
C VAL A 35 -19.02 -20.01 -5.00
N THR A 36 -19.42 -20.82 -4.02
CA THR A 36 -18.68 -20.97 -2.75
C THR A 36 -17.34 -21.66 -2.96
N LEU A 37 -16.42 -21.49 -2.01
CA LEU A 37 -15.16 -22.23 -2.02
C LEU A 37 -15.42 -23.73 -1.77
N PRO A 38 -14.56 -24.65 -2.28
CA PRO A 38 -14.70 -26.07 -1.99
C PRO A 38 -14.71 -26.33 -0.48
N GLN A 39 -15.62 -27.20 -0.02
CA GLN A 39 -15.82 -27.57 1.39
C GLN A 39 -16.50 -26.50 2.28
N GLU A 40 -16.68 -25.26 1.81
CA GLU A 40 -17.46 -24.23 2.49
C GLU A 40 -18.97 -24.41 2.24
N ASN A 41 -19.72 -24.81 3.28
CA ASN A 41 -21.17 -24.99 3.23
C ASN A 41 -21.91 -23.79 3.85
N ILE A 42 -21.70 -22.61 3.26
CA ILE A 42 -22.21 -21.34 3.80
C ILE A 42 -23.60 -21.05 3.21
N GLN A 43 -24.63 -21.04 4.05
CA GLN A 43 -25.95 -20.51 3.69
C GLN A 43 -25.94 -18.98 3.70
N LEU A 44 -25.72 -18.37 2.53
CA LEU A 44 -25.86 -16.94 2.33
C LEU A 44 -27.32 -16.57 2.03
N GLN A 45 -27.85 -15.55 2.70
CA GLN A 45 -29.02 -14.81 2.25
C GLN A 45 -28.58 -13.44 1.73
N PRO A 46 -28.23 -13.32 0.43
CA PRO A 46 -27.71 -12.07 -0.11
C PRO A 46 -28.80 -10.99 -0.12
N ARG A 47 -28.61 -9.94 0.68
CA ARG A 47 -29.42 -8.71 0.60
C ARG A 47 -28.89 -7.85 -0.53
N LEU A 48 -29.68 -7.68 -1.59
CA LEU A 48 -29.41 -6.64 -2.59
C LEU A 48 -29.64 -5.27 -1.95
N VAL A 49 -28.59 -4.44 -1.92
CA VAL A 49 -28.67 -3.03 -1.53
C VAL A 49 -28.53 -2.21 -2.82
N PRO A 50 -29.58 -1.50 -3.27
CA PRO A 50 -29.42 -0.55 -4.36
C PRO A 50 -28.55 0.61 -3.87
N VAL A 51 -27.61 1.05 -4.70
CA VAL A 51 -26.70 2.16 -4.40
C VAL A 51 -26.75 3.17 -5.53
N THR A 52 -26.59 4.45 -5.20
CA THR A 52 -26.43 5.53 -6.16
C THR A 52 -25.06 5.48 -6.84
N LEU A 53 -24.88 6.25 -7.92
CA LEU A 53 -23.58 6.34 -8.60
C LEU A 53 -22.51 6.92 -7.69
N ASP A 54 -22.86 7.88 -6.82
CA ASP A 54 -21.91 8.51 -5.91
C ASP A 54 -21.54 7.58 -4.75
N GLU A 55 -22.49 6.85 -4.15
CA GLU A 55 -22.19 5.80 -3.17
C GLU A 55 -21.37 4.66 -3.78
N TRP A 56 -21.62 4.31 -5.05
CA TRP A 56 -20.80 3.32 -5.76
C TRP A 56 -19.38 3.84 -6.01
N ASN A 57 -19.21 5.10 -6.39
CA ASN A 57 -17.90 5.72 -6.56
C ASN A 57 -17.15 5.83 -5.23
N GLU A 58 -17.83 6.16 -4.14
CA GLU A 58 -17.29 6.20 -2.79
C GLU A 58 -16.89 4.79 -2.32
N LEU A 59 -17.72 3.77 -2.51
CA LEU A 59 -17.39 2.37 -2.23
C LEU A 59 -16.20 1.90 -3.08
N MET A 60 -16.16 2.21 -4.38
CA MET A 60 -15.05 1.86 -5.26
C MET A 60 -13.77 2.58 -4.85
N GLN A 61 -13.85 3.85 -4.43
CA GLN A 61 -12.71 4.58 -3.86
C GLN A 61 -12.27 3.92 -2.56
N GLN A 62 -13.18 3.61 -1.64
CA GLN A 62 -12.85 2.90 -0.41
C GLN A 62 -12.24 1.52 -0.67
N LEU A 63 -12.66 0.78 -1.70
CA LEU A 63 -12.08 -0.53 -2.07
C LEU A 63 -10.72 -0.41 -2.79
N ASP A 64 -10.52 0.59 -3.65
CA ASP A 64 -9.21 0.88 -4.26
C ASP A 64 -8.21 1.40 -3.19
N TYR A 65 -8.68 2.07 -2.15
CA TYR A 65 -7.90 2.42 -0.95
C TYR A 65 -7.75 1.23 0.05
N ASN A 66 -8.75 0.34 0.15
CA ASN A 66 -8.80 -0.85 1.02
C ASN A 66 -8.68 -2.17 0.24
N ASN A 67 -7.68 -2.21 -0.65
CA ASN A 67 -6.75 -3.32 -0.84
C ASN A 67 -7.13 -4.66 -0.16
N VAL A 68 -7.59 -5.61 -0.99
CA VAL A 68 -8.27 -6.85 -0.59
C VAL A 68 -7.38 -7.89 0.09
N GLU A 69 -7.93 -8.52 1.14
CA GLU A 69 -7.58 -9.78 1.83
C GLU A 69 -7.03 -10.94 0.95
N GLY A 70 -6.62 -12.04 1.58
CA GLY A 70 -6.06 -13.27 0.96
C GLY A 70 -5.35 -14.08 2.05
N ILE A 71 -4.61 -15.18 1.77
CA ILE A 71 -3.93 -16.00 2.80
C ILE A 71 -2.55 -16.59 2.36
N ARG A 72 -1.60 -16.79 3.30
CA ARG A 72 -0.42 -17.70 3.20
C ARG A 72 -0.19 -18.49 4.50
N GLY A 73 -0.83 -19.66 4.62
CA GLY A 73 -0.88 -20.45 5.86
C GLY A 73 -2.17 -20.18 6.62
N GLU A 74 -2.08 -19.83 7.91
CA GLU A 74 -3.23 -19.33 8.70
C GLU A 74 -3.34 -17.80 8.66
N GLN A 75 -2.43 -17.10 7.97
CA GLN A 75 -2.26 -15.65 8.02
C GLN A 75 -2.72 -14.95 6.73
N LYS A 76 -3.36 -13.79 6.88
CA LYS A 76 -3.92 -13.03 5.75
C LYS A 76 -2.88 -12.30 4.89
N VAL A 77 -3.18 -12.15 3.60
CA VAL A 77 -2.28 -11.67 2.53
C VAL A 77 -3.03 -10.72 1.59
N ILE A 78 -2.77 -9.42 1.75
CA ILE A 78 -3.43 -8.39 0.94
C ILE A 78 -2.90 -8.40 -0.51
N LEU A 79 -3.78 -8.67 -1.48
CA LEU A 79 -3.52 -8.60 -2.92
C LEU A 79 -3.88 -7.21 -3.47
N ARG A 80 -2.85 -6.41 -3.78
CA ARG A 80 -3.00 -5.10 -4.44
C ARG A 80 -2.73 -5.20 -5.93
N LYS A 81 -3.53 -4.54 -6.77
CA LYS A 81 -3.03 -4.06 -8.08
C LYS A 81 -2.06 -2.92 -7.80
N SER A 82 -0.77 -3.20 -7.68
CA SER A 82 0.23 -2.15 -7.47
C SER A 82 0.38 -1.31 -8.75
N GLN A 83 -0.29 -0.16 -8.79
CA GLN A 83 0.03 0.86 -9.79
C GLN A 83 1.41 1.42 -9.48
N ARG A 84 2.27 1.55 -10.50
CA ARG A 84 3.59 2.20 -10.35
C ARG A 84 3.51 3.71 -10.14
N ASN A 85 2.37 4.33 -10.46
CA ASN A 85 2.14 5.73 -10.22
C ASN A 85 1.81 5.96 -8.75
N VAL A 86 2.63 6.77 -8.08
CA VAL A 86 2.33 7.26 -6.73
C VAL A 86 1.40 8.46 -6.84
N ASP A 87 0.32 8.50 -6.06
CA ASP A 87 -0.56 9.67 -6.00
C ASP A 87 0.23 10.91 -5.56
N SER A 88 0.05 12.01 -6.27
CA SER A 88 0.49 13.35 -5.91
C SER A 88 0.25 13.72 -4.43
N LYS A 89 -0.89 13.37 -3.84
CA LYS A 89 -1.22 13.65 -2.44
C LYS A 89 -0.26 12.94 -1.48
N ILE A 90 0.09 11.69 -1.78
CA ILE A 90 1.02 10.89 -1.00
C ILE A 90 2.44 11.48 -1.15
N SER A 91 2.88 11.78 -2.37
CA SER A 91 4.22 12.33 -2.59
C SER A 91 4.41 13.72 -1.96
N TRP A 92 3.42 14.62 -2.06
CA TRP A 92 3.44 15.91 -1.35
C TRP A 92 3.48 15.76 0.17
N THR A 93 2.78 14.77 0.74
CA THR A 93 2.81 14.48 2.18
C THR A 93 4.20 14.01 2.62
N VAL A 94 4.83 13.11 1.85
CA VAL A 94 6.19 12.62 2.08
C VAL A 94 7.22 13.76 1.95
N PHE A 95 7.10 14.61 0.93
CA PHE A 95 7.97 15.78 0.76
C PHE A 95 7.87 16.74 1.94
N LYS A 96 6.65 17.06 2.39
CA LYS A 96 6.44 17.93 3.56
C LYS A 96 7.03 17.33 4.84
N ARG A 97 6.85 16.02 5.07
CA ARG A 97 7.41 15.30 6.24
C ARG A 97 8.95 15.36 6.26
N ASP A 98 9.58 15.25 5.10
CA ASP A 98 11.04 15.24 4.96
C ASP A 98 11.63 16.64 4.67
N ASN A 99 10.90 17.71 5.02
CA ASN A 99 11.30 19.12 4.86
C ASN A 99 11.72 19.50 3.42
N TYR A 100 11.12 18.88 2.41
CA TYR A 100 11.45 19.09 0.99
C TYR A 100 12.94 18.89 0.65
N ALA A 101 13.61 17.98 1.35
CA ALA A 101 15.02 17.64 1.15
C ALA A 101 15.22 16.13 0.91
N CYS A 102 16.22 15.78 0.13
CA CYS A 102 16.60 14.39 -0.11
C CYS A 102 17.11 13.74 1.18
N ARG A 103 16.41 12.72 1.68
CA ARG A 103 16.77 11.97 2.90
C ARG A 103 18.12 11.25 2.79
N TYR A 104 18.68 11.07 1.60
CA TYR A 104 19.97 10.39 1.40
C TYR A 104 21.19 11.32 1.31
N CYS A 105 21.01 12.57 0.89
CA CYS A 105 22.14 13.48 0.62
C CYS A 105 21.91 14.95 1.00
N GLY A 106 20.75 15.29 1.57
CA GLY A 106 20.43 16.62 2.09
C GLY A 106 20.02 17.64 1.03
N ILE A 107 20.22 17.36 -0.26
CA ILE A 107 19.91 18.33 -1.33
C ILE A 107 18.41 18.66 -1.39
N ASP A 108 18.12 19.95 -1.42
CA ASP A 108 16.81 20.58 -1.60
C ASP A 108 16.79 21.35 -2.93
N HIS A 109 15.72 22.11 -3.21
CA HIS A 109 15.56 22.99 -4.39
C HIS A 109 15.84 22.36 -5.78
N VAL A 110 15.88 21.03 -5.87
CA VAL A 110 16.02 20.23 -7.09
C VAL A 110 14.76 19.41 -7.36
N PRO A 111 14.57 18.84 -8.57
CA PRO A 111 13.50 17.88 -8.83
C PRO A 111 13.58 16.66 -7.90
N LEU A 112 12.67 16.63 -6.92
CA LEU A 112 12.50 15.52 -5.97
C LEU A 112 11.60 14.43 -6.54
N THR A 113 11.72 13.26 -5.94
CA THR A 113 10.92 12.06 -6.18
C THR A 113 10.67 11.38 -4.84
N VAL A 114 9.68 10.50 -4.77
CA VAL A 114 9.61 9.55 -3.66
C VAL A 114 10.35 8.27 -4.01
N ASP A 115 10.87 7.60 -2.99
CA ASP A 115 11.55 6.31 -3.09
C ASP A 115 11.00 5.35 -2.01
N HIS A 116 10.84 4.08 -2.37
CA HIS A 116 10.20 3.04 -1.54
C HIS A 116 11.25 2.34 -0.66
N ILE A 117 11.11 2.42 0.66
CA ILE A 117 12.01 1.84 1.66
C ILE A 117 12.14 0.34 1.45
N ILE A 118 11.04 -0.41 1.55
CA ILE A 118 10.92 -1.74 0.93
C ILE A 118 10.60 -1.50 -0.54
N THR A 119 11.39 -2.03 -1.47
CA THR A 119 11.27 -1.69 -2.89
C THR A 119 9.98 -2.25 -3.50
N TRP A 120 9.44 -1.56 -4.51
CA TRP A 120 8.23 -1.98 -5.22
C TRP A 120 8.37 -3.41 -5.78
N GLU A 121 9.54 -3.76 -6.30
CA GLU A 121 9.85 -5.10 -6.83
C GLU A 121 9.69 -6.23 -5.81
N THR A 122 10.01 -5.96 -4.54
CA THR A 122 9.89 -6.91 -3.42
C THR A 122 8.61 -6.72 -2.60
N GLY A 123 7.62 -5.97 -3.11
CA GLY A 123 6.32 -5.81 -2.45
C GLY A 123 6.21 -4.60 -1.54
N GLY A 124 6.99 -3.54 -1.74
CA GLY A 124 6.81 -2.27 -1.03
C GLY A 124 5.43 -1.66 -1.24
N THR A 125 4.74 -1.31 -0.15
CA THR A 125 3.49 -0.53 -0.23
C THR A 125 3.76 0.89 -0.72
N THR A 126 2.85 1.44 -1.54
CA THR A 126 2.83 2.89 -1.86
C THR A 126 2.04 3.61 -0.76
N SER A 127 2.71 3.82 0.37
CA SER A 127 2.18 4.40 1.61
C SER A 127 3.13 5.49 2.11
N VAL A 128 2.67 6.42 2.95
CA VAL A 128 3.57 7.47 3.50
C VAL A 128 4.66 6.83 4.36
N GLU A 129 4.34 5.73 5.03
CA GLU A 129 5.18 4.98 5.94
C GLU A 129 6.34 4.28 5.21
N ASN A 130 6.08 3.73 4.01
CA ASN A 130 7.08 3.05 3.19
C ASN A 130 7.76 3.96 2.15
N LEU A 131 7.39 5.24 2.07
CA LEU A 131 8.00 6.20 1.16
C LEU A 131 8.87 7.23 1.87
N LEU A 132 9.93 7.66 1.20
CA LEU A 132 10.75 8.80 1.60
C LEU A 132 11.08 9.73 0.44
N THR A 133 11.53 10.93 0.76
CA THR A 133 11.95 11.95 -0.21
C THR A 133 13.37 11.69 -0.69
N SER A 134 13.55 11.59 -2.01
CA SER A 134 14.84 11.32 -2.66
C SER A 134 15.00 12.17 -3.92
N CYS A 135 16.19 12.73 -4.15
CA CYS A 135 16.48 13.38 -5.42
C CYS A 135 16.64 12.33 -6.53
N LYS A 136 16.37 12.71 -7.79
CA LYS A 136 16.44 11.79 -8.94
C LYS A 136 17.75 11.00 -9.03
N GLN A 137 18.88 11.62 -8.67
CA GLN A 137 20.18 10.95 -8.69
C GLN A 137 20.28 9.84 -7.64
N CYS A 138 19.98 10.11 -6.37
CA CYS A 138 20.11 9.09 -5.33
C CYS A 138 19.09 7.97 -5.50
N ASN A 139 17.85 8.30 -5.88
CA ASN A 139 16.81 7.31 -6.20
C ASN A 139 17.29 6.36 -7.33
N ARG A 140 17.77 6.93 -8.45
CA ARG A 140 18.32 6.14 -9.57
C ARG A 140 19.55 5.32 -9.19
N THR A 141 20.45 5.86 -8.35
CA THR A 141 21.65 5.15 -7.91
C THR A 141 21.34 4.01 -6.94
N ARG A 142 20.29 4.12 -6.12
CA ARG A 142 19.79 3.03 -5.28
C ARG A 142 19.09 1.94 -6.11
N GLY A 143 18.20 2.33 -7.02
CA GLY A 143 17.41 1.40 -7.81
C GLY A 143 16.62 0.43 -6.92
N ASN A 144 16.72 -0.87 -7.20
CA ASN A 144 16.05 -1.92 -6.44
C ASN A 144 16.85 -2.45 -5.23
N LEU A 145 17.91 -1.75 -4.80
CA LEU A 145 18.71 -2.18 -3.65
C LEU A 145 17.93 -2.04 -2.33
N SER A 146 17.94 -3.10 -1.52
CA SER A 146 17.29 -3.11 -0.21
C SER A 146 17.87 -2.03 0.71
N TYR A 147 17.03 -1.49 1.60
CA TYR A 147 17.36 -0.28 2.36
C TYR A 147 18.59 -0.46 3.27
N ASP A 148 18.69 -1.63 3.91
CA ASP A 148 19.84 -2.06 4.70
C ASP A 148 21.16 -2.00 3.90
N LYS A 149 21.18 -2.58 2.68
CA LYS A 149 22.36 -2.60 1.81
C LYS A 149 22.68 -1.23 1.26
N TRP A 150 21.65 -0.43 0.95
CA TRP A 150 21.83 0.95 0.48
C TRP A 150 22.62 1.80 1.46
N LEU A 151 22.27 1.76 2.76
CA LEU A 151 22.98 2.50 3.81
C LEU A 151 24.45 2.07 3.98
N GLN A 152 24.83 0.87 3.49
CA GLN A 152 26.21 0.39 3.52
C GLN A 152 27.03 0.74 2.28
N THR A 153 26.42 1.27 1.22
CA THR A 153 27.15 1.66 0.00
C THR A 153 28.09 2.84 0.24
N ASP A 154 29.24 2.86 -0.44
CA ASP A 154 30.18 3.97 -0.37
C ASP A 154 29.56 5.26 -0.91
N TYR A 155 28.68 5.16 -1.92
CA TYR A 155 27.88 6.28 -2.40
C TYR A 155 27.04 6.91 -1.29
N TYR A 156 26.29 6.10 -0.52
CA TYR A 156 25.53 6.62 0.61
C TYR A 156 26.43 7.16 1.72
N LYS A 157 27.53 6.47 2.07
CA LYS A 157 28.49 6.92 3.10
C LYS A 157 29.13 8.27 2.75
N GLU A 158 29.45 8.52 1.47
CA GLU A 158 29.95 9.81 1.01
C GLU A 158 28.87 10.90 1.01
N LYS A 159 27.65 10.58 0.55
CA LYS A 159 26.57 11.56 0.44
C LYS A 159 25.86 11.87 1.77
N SER A 160 25.87 10.96 2.72
CA SER A 160 25.28 11.17 4.05
C SER A 160 26.09 12.13 4.94
N LYS A 161 27.35 12.44 4.58
CA LYS A 161 28.16 13.49 5.24
C LYS A 161 27.53 14.89 5.19
N PHE A 162 26.62 15.13 4.24
CA PHE A 162 25.90 16.39 4.09
C PHE A 162 24.55 16.42 4.82
N LEU A 163 24.16 15.33 5.49
CA LEU A 163 22.93 15.26 6.27
C LEU A 163 23.13 15.81 7.68
N SER A 164 22.08 16.39 8.27
CA SER A 164 22.05 16.67 9.71
C SER A 164 22.03 15.39 10.53
N ALA A 165 22.51 15.46 11.77
CA ALA A 165 22.54 14.32 12.69
C ALA A 165 21.14 13.70 12.87
N ASP A 166 20.09 14.51 12.98
CA ASP A 166 18.70 14.03 13.13
C ASP A 166 18.22 13.24 11.91
N VAL A 167 18.57 13.65 10.69
CA VAL A 167 18.21 12.90 9.47
C VAL A 167 18.97 11.58 9.40
N ILE A 168 20.26 11.55 9.80
CA ILE A 168 21.04 10.31 9.90
C ILE A 168 20.43 9.35 10.93
N ILE A 169 20.06 9.85 12.12
CA ILE A 169 19.40 9.06 13.18
C ILE A 169 18.05 8.53 12.68
N ASN A 170 17.22 9.37 12.06
CA ASN A 170 15.92 8.97 11.55
C ASN A 170 16.00 8.00 10.37
N ASN A 171 17.06 8.05 9.56
CA ASN A 171 17.32 7.03 8.53
C ASN A 171 17.74 5.69 9.16
N LYS A 172 18.57 5.69 10.21
CA LYS A 172 18.96 4.46 10.91
C LYS A 172 17.77 3.80 11.62
N ARG A 173 16.88 4.58 12.25
CA ARG A 173 15.64 4.12 12.89
C ARG A 173 14.66 3.41 11.94
N ILE A 174 14.79 3.59 10.62
CA ILE A 174 14.00 2.82 9.65
C ILE A 174 14.42 1.34 9.67
N LEU A 175 15.71 1.03 9.90
CA LEU A 175 16.20 -0.35 9.98
C LEU A 175 15.53 -1.14 11.11
N GLU A 176 15.34 -0.51 12.27
CA GLU A 176 14.67 -1.07 13.45
C GLU A 176 13.21 -1.48 13.17
N LYS A 177 12.60 -0.95 12.10
CA LYS A 177 11.20 -1.17 11.74
C LYS A 177 11.02 -2.00 10.47
N LEU A 178 12.06 -2.26 9.67
CA LEU A 178 11.93 -2.91 8.36
C LEU A 178 11.12 -4.21 8.40
N ASP A 179 11.41 -5.09 9.35
CA ASP A 179 10.73 -6.39 9.49
C ASP A 179 9.25 -6.26 9.92
N SER A 180 8.85 -5.11 10.47
CA SER A 180 7.47 -4.78 10.87
C SER A 180 6.69 -3.99 9.80
N MET A 181 7.33 -3.57 8.70
CA MET A 181 6.68 -2.77 7.66
C MET A 181 5.83 -3.64 6.73
N LEU A 182 4.62 -3.17 6.42
CA LEU A 182 3.66 -3.88 5.58
C LEU A 182 4.16 -4.05 4.14
N THR A 183 4.12 -5.29 3.66
CA THR A 183 4.44 -5.66 2.27
C THR A 183 3.24 -6.25 1.53
N THR A 184 3.21 -6.06 0.21
CA THR A 184 2.19 -6.56 -0.71
C THR A 184 2.68 -7.81 -1.42
N VAL A 185 1.87 -8.86 -1.49
CA VAL A 185 2.20 -10.01 -2.35
C VAL A 185 1.83 -9.69 -3.79
N ASN A 186 2.85 -9.40 -4.60
CA ASN A 186 2.70 -9.14 -6.04
C ASN A 186 2.46 -10.45 -6.82
N VAL A 187 1.20 -10.77 -7.11
CA VAL A 187 0.85 -11.87 -8.04
C VAL A 187 1.17 -11.42 -9.47
N ARG A 188 2.33 -11.83 -9.98
CA ARG A 188 2.69 -11.63 -11.39
C ARG A 188 1.85 -12.58 -12.26
N ARG A 189 1.03 -12.02 -13.17
CA ARG A 189 0.58 -12.80 -14.34
C ARG A 189 1.83 -13.20 -15.14
N ARG A 190 1.93 -14.48 -15.48
CA ARG A 190 2.70 -14.93 -16.64
C ARG A 190 1.92 -14.62 -17.91
#